data_AF-A0A831VB20-F1
#
_entry.id   AF-A0A831VB20-F1
#
_cell.length_a   1.000
_cell.length_b   1.000
_cell.length_c   1.000
_cell.angle_alpha   90.00
_cell.angle_beta   90.00
_cell.angle_gamma   90.00
#
_symmetry.space_group_name_H-M   'P 1'
#
loop_
_entity.id
_entity.type
_entity.pdbx_description
1 polymer ?
#
loop_
_entity_poly.entity_id
_entity_poly.type
_entity_poly.pdbx_seq_one_letter_code
_entity_poly.pdbx_strand_id
1 'polypeptide(L)'
;MNENYLKNRAMYTLPAYVICCCMILCFDSSALLAEEIDHHGKKVYVHDGAACLQCHEDMKDHSHPNITPYPPLNMENEKKYPPVEELAKAGLTIQNGRITCITCHDISNPEPYHPVRGMEGKSKLCLVCHNK
;
A
#
# COMPACT_ATOMS: atom_id res chain seq x y z
N MET A 1 -57.07 -35.37 -15.46
CA MET A 1 -56.88 -34.04 -14.87
C MET A 1 -57.28 -34.15 -13.40
N ASN A 2 -56.33 -33.92 -12.49
CA ASN A 2 -56.40 -34.41 -11.09
C ASN A 2 -56.72 -33.25 -10.12
N GLU A 3 -57.80 -33.42 -9.34
CA GLU A 3 -58.46 -32.45 -8.45
C GLU A 3 -57.74 -32.24 -7.10
N ASN A 4 -56.41 -32.15 -7.08
CA ASN A 4 -55.66 -31.97 -5.83
C ASN A 4 -54.88 -30.64 -5.75
N TYR A 5 -55.27 -29.64 -6.55
CA TYR A 5 -54.54 -28.38 -6.68
C TYR A 5 -55.03 -27.21 -5.79
N LEU A 6 -56.03 -27.42 -4.92
CA LEU A 6 -56.59 -26.34 -4.11
C LEU A 6 -57.03 -26.83 -2.73
N LYS A 7 -56.08 -27.05 -1.82
CA LYS A 7 -56.29 -27.03 -0.37
C LYS A 7 -54.92 -27.03 0.32
N ASN A 8 -54.57 -25.86 0.87
CA ASN A 8 -53.65 -25.62 1.99
C ASN A 8 -52.89 -24.28 1.82
N ARG A 9 -53.66 -23.19 1.66
CA ARG A 9 -53.20 -21.85 2.08
C ARG A 9 -53.54 -21.70 3.56
N ALA A 10 -52.65 -22.18 4.43
CA ALA A 10 -52.67 -21.81 5.84
C ALA A 10 -51.92 -20.50 5.99
N MET A 11 -52.71 -19.45 6.09
CA MET A 11 -52.37 -18.07 6.39
C MET A 11 -52.06 -18.00 7.89
N TYR A 12 -50.77 -17.92 8.25
CA TYR A 12 -50.36 -17.54 9.60
C TYR A 12 -49.37 -16.38 9.50
N THR A 13 -49.86 -15.27 10.06
CA THR A 13 -49.24 -13.97 10.22
C THR A 13 -47.97 -14.02 11.06
N LEU A 14 -46.96 -13.32 10.59
CA LEU A 14 -45.68 -13.04 11.26
C LEU A 14 -45.89 -12.39 12.65
N PRO A 15 -45.06 -12.71 13.65
CA PRO A 15 -44.46 -11.70 14.50
C PRO A 15 -43.14 -11.27 13.87
N ALA A 16 -43.15 -10.08 13.28
CA ALA A 16 -41.94 -9.29 13.12
C ALA A 16 -41.40 -8.96 14.52
N TYR A 17 -40.07 -8.86 14.66
CA TYR A 17 -39.28 -8.80 15.91
C TYR A 17 -38.75 -10.17 16.36
N VAL A 18 -37.46 -10.20 16.68
CA VAL A 18 -36.64 -11.36 17.08
C VAL A 18 -35.99 -12.13 15.93
N ILE A 19 -35.31 -11.41 15.03
CA ILE A 19 -33.98 -11.88 14.56
C ILE A 19 -32.99 -10.78 14.93
N CYS A 20 -32.51 -10.96 16.15
CA CYS A 20 -31.57 -10.16 16.90
C CYS A 20 -30.14 -10.42 16.37
N CYS A 21 -29.42 -9.33 16.07
CA CYS A 21 -27.96 -9.22 16.21
C CYS A 21 -27.05 -10.36 15.68
N CYS A 22 -26.95 -10.56 14.37
CA CYS A 22 -25.77 -11.24 13.78
C CYS A 22 -25.20 -10.56 12.51
N MET A 23 -25.59 -9.31 12.23
CA MET A 23 -25.16 -8.55 11.05
C MET A 23 -24.33 -7.29 11.40
N ILE A 24 -23.86 -7.17 12.63
CA ILE A 24 -23.09 -6.00 13.07
C ILE A 24 -21.82 -6.51 13.74
N LEU A 25 -20.67 -6.03 13.25
CA LEU A 25 -19.30 -6.26 13.76
C LEU A 25 -18.52 -7.44 13.15
N CYS A 26 -18.39 -7.47 11.83
CA CYS A 26 -17.08 -7.77 11.24
C CYS A 26 -16.54 -6.46 10.67
N PHE A 27 -16.28 -5.47 11.54
CA PHE A 27 -15.33 -4.42 11.18
C PHE A 27 -13.97 -5.10 11.19
N ASP A 28 -13.49 -5.46 10.00
CA ASP A 28 -12.12 -5.90 9.80
C ASP A 28 -11.19 -4.93 10.53
N SER A 29 -10.63 -5.40 11.64
CA SER A 29 -9.73 -4.64 12.50
C SER A 29 -8.34 -4.50 11.89
N SER A 30 -8.26 -4.43 10.56
CA SER A 30 -7.08 -4.08 9.79
C SER A 30 -6.76 -2.59 9.91
N ALA A 31 -7.07 -1.96 11.04
CA ALA A 31 -6.34 -0.79 11.49
C ALA A 31 -4.90 -1.27 11.74
N LEU A 32 -4.17 -1.34 10.63
CA LEU A 32 -2.75 -1.56 10.51
C LEU A 32 -2.08 -0.76 11.63
N LEU A 33 -1.47 -1.48 12.58
CA LEU A 33 -0.52 -0.88 13.50
C LEU A 33 0.66 -0.44 12.64
N ALA A 34 0.62 0.80 12.21
CA ALA A 34 1.79 1.44 11.71
C ALA A 34 2.84 1.47 12.80
N GLU A 35 3.97 0.85 12.52
CA GLU A 35 5.11 0.88 13.42
C GLU A 35 5.57 2.34 13.58
N GLU A 36 5.62 2.78 14.83
CA GLU A 36 6.13 4.11 15.19
C GLU A 36 7.65 4.02 15.30
N ILE A 37 8.35 4.80 14.49
CA ILE A 37 9.81 4.82 14.43
C ILE A 37 10.31 6.17 14.93
N ASP A 38 11.38 6.15 15.72
CA ASP A 38 12.10 7.35 16.13
C ASP A 38 13.03 7.80 15.01
N HIS A 39 12.81 8.99 14.47
CA HIS A 39 13.61 9.58 13.41
C HIS A 39 13.95 11.02 13.78
N HIS A 40 15.23 11.29 14.00
CA HIS A 40 15.74 12.58 14.52
C HIS A 40 15.08 13.04 15.84
N GLY A 41 14.73 12.10 16.73
CA GLY A 41 14.08 12.43 18.00
C GLY A 41 12.59 12.75 17.86
N LYS A 42 12.00 12.53 16.69
CA LYS A 42 10.57 12.65 16.42
C LYS A 42 9.98 11.26 16.15
N LYS A 43 8.76 11.04 16.64
CA LYS A 43 7.99 9.85 16.33
C LYS A 43 7.30 10.02 14.99
N VAL A 44 7.62 9.13 14.05
CA VAL A 44 7.06 9.13 12.70
C VAL A 44 6.51 7.77 12.34
N TYR A 45 5.64 7.78 11.34
CA TYR A 45 4.68 6.74 11.05
C TYR A 45 4.93 6.26 9.62
N VAL A 46 5.37 5.01 9.47
CA VAL A 46 5.86 4.49 8.19
C VAL A 46 4.71 3.90 7.38
N HIS A 47 4.02 4.74 6.59
CA HIS A 47 2.98 4.23 5.68
C HIS A 47 2.96 4.92 4.34
N ASP A 48 3.45 6.15 4.24
CA ASP A 48 3.57 6.82 2.96
C ASP A 48 4.83 7.69 2.89
N GLY A 49 5.38 7.83 1.69
CA GLY A 49 6.46 8.78 1.44
C GLY A 49 6.03 10.25 1.56
N ALA A 50 4.74 10.55 1.69
CA ALA A 50 4.24 11.91 1.85
C ALA A 50 4.50 12.46 3.26
N ALA A 51 4.50 11.59 4.28
CA ALA A 51 4.85 11.91 5.66
C ALA A 51 6.27 12.46 5.79
N CYS A 52 7.20 11.97 4.96
CA CYS A 52 8.57 12.50 4.89
C CYS A 52 8.58 14.00 4.57
N LEU A 53 7.69 14.46 3.68
CA LEU A 53 7.64 15.85 3.25
C LEU A 53 7.08 16.79 4.31
N GLN A 54 6.45 16.30 5.38
CA GLN A 54 6.00 17.16 6.49
C GLN A 54 7.18 17.78 7.27
N CYS A 55 8.35 17.14 7.22
CA CYS A 55 9.58 17.63 7.85
C CYS A 55 10.69 17.94 6.84
N HIS A 56 10.67 17.30 5.66
CA HIS A 56 11.63 17.50 4.57
C HIS A 56 10.98 18.23 3.40
N GLU A 57 10.34 19.37 3.67
CA GLU A 57 9.66 20.18 2.64
C GLU A 57 10.65 20.70 1.58
N ASP A 58 11.88 21.00 1.99
CA ASP A 58 12.99 21.39 1.11
C ASP A 58 13.35 20.31 0.09
N MET A 59 13.08 19.04 0.40
CA MET A 59 13.31 17.89 -0.49
C MET A 59 12.26 17.70 -1.57
N LYS A 60 11.19 18.50 -1.58
CA LYS A 60 10.13 18.40 -2.59
C LYS A 60 10.63 18.66 -4.02
N ASP A 61 11.62 19.54 -4.16
CA ASP A 61 12.19 19.98 -5.45
C ASP A 61 13.64 19.50 -5.67
N HIS A 62 14.13 18.56 -4.85
CA HIS A 62 15.52 18.09 -4.87
C HIS A 62 15.82 16.97 -5.90
N SER A 63 17.08 16.53 -5.91
CA SER A 63 17.85 15.93 -7.01
C SER A 63 17.40 14.59 -7.61
N HIS A 64 16.26 14.01 -7.21
CA HIS A 64 15.76 12.75 -7.80
C HIS A 64 14.23 12.63 -7.72
N PRO A 65 13.61 11.76 -8.54
CA PRO A 65 12.17 11.60 -8.60
C PRO A 65 11.53 11.28 -7.25
N ASN A 66 10.41 11.94 -6.96
CA ASN A 66 9.49 11.63 -5.86
C ASN A 66 8.06 11.86 -6.35
N ILE A 67 7.09 11.11 -5.82
CA ILE A 67 5.66 11.13 -6.21
C ILE A 67 5.50 11.02 -7.75
N THR A 68 6.34 10.20 -8.38
CA THR A 68 6.38 10.05 -9.84
C THR A 68 5.73 8.72 -10.23
N PRO A 69 4.90 8.66 -11.28
CA PRO A 69 4.33 7.39 -11.75
C PRO A 69 5.39 6.33 -12.03
N TYR A 70 5.07 5.09 -11.68
CA TYR A 70 5.84 3.91 -12.04
C TYR A 70 4.99 2.92 -12.84
N PRO A 71 5.47 2.45 -14.01
CA PRO A 71 6.64 2.95 -14.71
C PRO A 71 6.42 4.40 -15.23
N PRO A 72 7.49 5.12 -15.64
CA PRO A 72 7.35 6.46 -16.21
C PRO A 72 6.38 6.48 -17.40
N LEU A 73 5.52 7.50 -17.46
CA LEU A 73 4.45 7.61 -18.44
C LEU A 73 4.98 7.92 -19.85
N ASN A 74 5.31 6.87 -20.59
CA ASN A 74 5.46 6.81 -22.04
C ASN A 74 5.64 5.33 -22.45
N MET A 75 4.91 4.90 -23.48
CA MET A 75 4.73 3.47 -23.87
C MET A 75 6.05 2.73 -24.19
N GLU A 76 7.14 3.44 -24.44
CA GLU A 76 8.46 2.81 -24.63
C GLU A 76 9.14 2.37 -23.32
N ASN A 77 8.69 2.91 -22.18
CA ASN A 77 9.31 2.66 -20.89
C ASN A 77 8.65 1.50 -20.13
N GLU A 78 7.36 1.21 -20.31
CA GLU A 78 6.70 0.06 -19.65
C GLU A 78 7.42 -1.28 -19.87
N LYS A 79 8.04 -1.47 -21.05
CA LYS A 79 8.82 -2.68 -21.37
C LYS A 79 10.28 -2.64 -20.89
N LYS A 80 10.79 -1.46 -20.50
CA LYS A 80 12.19 -1.24 -20.09
C LYS A 80 12.35 -1.28 -18.57
N TYR A 81 11.27 -1.15 -17.81
CA TYR A 81 11.28 -1.17 -16.36
C TYR A 81 10.74 -2.51 -15.85
N PRO A 82 11.30 -3.09 -14.78
CA PRO A 82 10.79 -4.31 -14.19
C PRO A 82 9.34 -4.17 -13.70
N PRO A 83 8.54 -5.24 -13.71
CA PRO A 83 7.25 -5.25 -13.06
C PRO A 83 7.40 -5.03 -11.54
N VAL A 84 6.34 -4.52 -10.88
CA VAL A 84 6.35 -4.17 -9.45
C VAL A 84 6.71 -5.38 -8.58
N GLU A 85 6.32 -6.58 -8.99
CA GLU A 85 6.61 -7.84 -8.30
C GLU A 85 8.11 -8.16 -8.30
N GLU A 86 8.86 -7.77 -9.33
CA GLU A 86 10.32 -7.91 -9.36
C GLU A 86 11.02 -6.88 -8.50
N LEU A 87 10.49 -5.65 -8.45
CA LEU A 87 10.97 -4.61 -7.54
C LEU A 87 10.80 -5.03 -6.08
N ALA A 88 9.67 -5.65 -5.72
CA ALA A 88 9.41 -6.16 -4.38
C ALA A 88 10.43 -7.24 -3.97
N LYS A 89 10.83 -8.13 -4.89
CA LYS A 89 11.90 -9.11 -4.63
C LYS A 89 13.26 -8.44 -4.37
N ALA A 90 13.48 -7.25 -4.90
CA ALA A 90 14.66 -6.44 -4.63
C ALA A 90 14.55 -5.58 -3.36
N GLY A 91 13.44 -5.67 -2.63
CA GLY A 91 13.15 -4.90 -1.42
C GLY A 91 12.54 -3.52 -1.68
N LEU A 92 12.20 -3.18 -2.92
CA LEU A 92 11.64 -1.86 -3.26
C LEU A 92 10.11 -1.89 -3.21
N THR A 93 9.52 -0.83 -2.67
CA THR A 93 8.07 -0.67 -2.58
C THR A 93 7.59 0.45 -3.50
N ILE A 94 6.64 0.13 -4.38
CA ILE A 94 5.91 1.11 -5.19
C ILE A 94 4.57 1.39 -4.51
N GLN A 95 4.31 2.65 -4.16
CA GLN A 95 3.09 3.03 -3.47
C GLN A 95 2.09 3.64 -4.44
N ASN A 96 0.89 3.05 -4.53
CA ASN A 96 -0.19 3.57 -5.38
C ASN A 96 0.25 3.82 -6.84
N GLY A 97 1.09 2.93 -7.39
CA GLY A 97 1.64 3.06 -8.74
C GLY A 97 2.65 4.20 -8.90
N ARG A 98 3.29 4.65 -7.81
CA ARG A 98 4.26 5.74 -7.81
C ARG A 98 5.54 5.39 -7.06
N ILE A 99 6.65 5.92 -7.56
CA ILE A 99 7.90 6.06 -6.81
C ILE A 99 7.67 7.16 -5.76
N THR A 100 7.96 6.84 -4.51
CA THR A 100 7.93 7.78 -3.37
C THR A 100 9.26 7.74 -2.62
N CYS A 101 9.43 8.58 -1.60
CA CYS A 101 10.61 8.55 -0.73
C CYS A 101 10.92 7.12 -0.24
N ILE A 102 9.89 6.36 0.16
CA ILE A 102 10.09 5.02 0.72
C ILE A 102 10.40 3.94 -0.31
N THR A 103 10.35 4.26 -1.61
CA THR A 103 10.79 3.32 -2.65
C THR A 103 12.30 3.10 -2.57
N CYS A 104 13.06 4.14 -2.24
CA CYS A 104 14.51 4.11 -2.15
C CYS A 104 15.03 4.22 -0.72
N HIS A 105 14.22 4.77 0.20
CA HIS A 105 14.58 4.99 1.59
C HIS A 105 13.80 4.08 2.54
N ASP A 106 14.50 3.39 3.43
CA ASP A 106 13.95 2.70 4.58
C ASP A 106 14.39 3.42 5.85
N ILE A 107 13.46 4.13 6.48
CA ILE A 107 13.68 4.91 7.71
C ILE A 107 14.16 4.04 8.88
N SER A 108 13.88 2.74 8.84
CA SER A 108 14.34 1.77 9.83
C SER A 108 15.81 1.42 9.65
N ASN A 109 16.39 1.67 8.48
CA ASN A 109 17.82 1.47 8.24
C ASN A 109 18.62 2.58 8.94
N PRO A 110 19.47 2.28 9.93
CA PRO A 110 20.23 3.29 10.67
C PRO A 110 21.39 3.93 9.88
N GLU A 111 21.70 3.44 8.67
CA GLU A 111 22.74 4.03 7.84
C GLU A 111 22.40 5.46 7.38
N PRO A 112 23.42 6.31 7.12
CA PRO A 112 23.20 7.64 6.57
C PRO A 112 22.35 7.61 5.30
N TYR A 113 21.39 8.51 5.21
CA TYR A 113 20.41 8.60 4.12
C TYR A 113 19.43 7.43 4.03
N HIS A 114 19.39 6.52 5.02
CA HIS A 114 18.34 5.50 5.13
C HIS A 114 18.12 4.67 3.85
N PRO A 115 19.14 4.20 3.11
CA PRO A 115 18.88 3.55 1.83
C PRO A 115 18.23 2.17 2.07
N VAL A 116 17.26 1.78 1.25
CA VAL A 116 16.61 0.45 1.35
C VAL A 116 17.58 -0.72 1.11
N ARG A 117 18.76 -0.43 0.54
CA ARG A 117 19.90 -1.34 0.44
C ARG A 117 21.12 -0.65 1.02
N GLY A 118 21.93 -1.34 1.80
CA GLY A 118 23.08 -0.75 2.47
C GLY A 118 24.06 0.00 1.55
N MET A 119 24.90 0.85 2.12
CA MET A 119 25.76 1.81 1.40
C MET A 119 26.78 1.17 0.43
N GLU A 120 27.12 -0.12 0.60
CA GLU A 120 27.95 -0.88 -0.36
C GLU A 120 27.26 -1.11 -1.73
N GLY A 121 25.96 -0.83 -1.81
CA GLY A 121 25.10 -1.12 -2.96
C GLY A 121 24.40 0.08 -3.58
N LYS A 122 24.84 1.33 -3.34
CA LYS A 122 24.16 2.53 -3.89
C LYS A 122 23.93 2.46 -5.40
N SER A 123 24.94 2.02 -6.15
CA SER A 123 24.80 1.78 -7.59
C SER A 123 23.85 0.61 -7.91
N LYS A 124 23.87 -0.46 -7.10
CA LYS A 124 22.98 -1.63 -7.25
C LYS A 124 21.50 -1.27 -7.04
N LEU A 125 21.20 -0.27 -6.20
CA LEU A 125 19.83 0.23 -6.01
C LEU A 125 19.28 0.86 -7.30
N CYS A 126 20.06 1.74 -7.92
CA CYS A 126 19.68 2.36 -9.20
C CYS A 126 19.49 1.33 -10.31
N LEU A 127 20.35 0.31 -10.34
CA LEU A 127 20.32 -0.77 -11.34
C LEU A 127 19.14 -1.72 -11.18
N VAL A 128 18.36 -1.66 -10.09
CA VAL A 128 17.12 -2.43 -9.98
C VAL A 128 16.14 -1.99 -11.07
N CYS A 129 15.98 -0.68 -11.26
CA CYS A 129 15.07 -0.11 -12.25
C CYS A 129 15.76 0.24 -13.58
N HIS A 130 17.06 0.52 -13.55
CA HIS A 130 17.87 0.87 -14.71
C HIS A 130 18.79 -0.28 -15.13
N ASN A 131 18.21 -1.47 -15.23
CA ASN A 131 18.84 -2.68 -15.72
C ASN A 131 18.94 -2.63 -17.26
N LYS A 132 20.05 -2.07 -17.75
CA LYS A 132 20.50 -2.27 -19.13
C LYS A 132 21.44 -3.46 -19.19
#